data_AF-A0AA35QV11-F1
#
_entry.id   AF-A0AA35QV11-F1
#
_cell.length_a   1.000
_cell.length_b   1.000
_cell.length_c   1.000
_cell.angle_alpha   90.00
_cell.angle_beta   90.00
_cell.angle_gamma   90.00
#
_symmetry.space_group_name_H-M   'P 1'
#
loop_
_entity.id
_entity.type
_entity.pdbx_description
1 polymer ?
#
loop_
_entity_poly.entity_id
_entity_poly.type
_entity_poly.pdbx_seq_one_letter_code
_entity_poly.pdbx_strand_id
1 'polypeptide(L)'
;QPHQRGRPSFLIPQEQLEYLRSLSFTWVEIAALFGVSRMTVYRRRVEYDMVEDPRIVPDDSELRRLVEQTRQELPYLGEVMVMGRLRALGYYVTRSRLRQVINDTDPINRALRWGSNLHVRRPYSVPGPNSLWHIDGHHKCVRWRFVTHAGIDGYSRMIVFMRCSTNNRSSTVLNAFLEGIQ
;
A
#
# COMPACT_ATOMS: atom_id res chain seq x y z
N GLN A 1 21.16 -32.46 40.81
CA GLN A 1 20.92 -31.36 39.86
C GLN A 1 20.52 -31.98 38.53
N PRO A 2 19.32 -31.77 37.99
CA PRO A 2 18.94 -32.44 36.75
C PRO A 2 19.68 -31.81 35.57
N HIS A 3 20.46 -32.63 34.87
CA HIS A 3 21.07 -32.30 33.59
C HIS A 3 19.98 -32.00 32.55
N GLN A 4 19.87 -30.75 32.09
CA GLN A 4 19.18 -30.45 30.83
C GLN A 4 20.12 -30.78 29.67
N ARG A 5 19.87 -31.91 29.00
CA ARG A 5 20.55 -32.27 27.75
C ARG A 5 20.06 -31.33 26.63
N GLY A 6 20.99 -30.63 25.97
CA GLY A 6 20.71 -29.76 24.82
C GLY A 6 21.55 -28.48 24.81
N ARG A 7 21.54 -27.76 23.67
CA ARG A 7 22.15 -26.43 23.57
C ARG A 7 21.45 -25.47 24.56
N PRO A 8 22.19 -24.69 25.37
CA PRO A 8 21.60 -23.71 26.29
C PRO A 8 20.63 -22.77 25.56
N SER A 9 19.49 -22.47 26.18
CA SER A 9 18.54 -21.52 25.63
C SER A 9 19.13 -20.10 25.71
N PHE A 10 18.97 -19.32 24.64
CA PHE A 10 19.34 -17.91 24.66
C PHE A 10 18.46 -17.17 25.67
N LEU A 11 19.05 -16.62 26.73
CA LEU A 11 18.36 -15.80 27.71
C LEU A 11 18.07 -14.43 27.10
N ILE A 12 16.79 -14.14 26.87
CA ILE A 12 16.32 -12.83 26.42
C ILE A 12 15.33 -12.37 27.50
N PRO A 13 15.68 -11.37 28.34
CA PRO A 13 14.80 -10.86 29.38
C PRO A 13 13.49 -10.32 28.79
N GLN A 14 12.38 -10.53 29.52
CA GLN A 14 11.06 -10.01 29.14
C GLN A 14 11.08 -8.49 28.95
N GLU A 15 11.72 -7.76 29.86
CA GLU A 15 11.85 -6.29 29.81
C GLU A 15 12.48 -5.79 28.50
N GLN A 16 13.46 -6.51 27.95
CA GLN A 16 14.08 -6.12 26.68
C GLN A 16 13.13 -6.34 25.49
N LEU A 17 12.34 -7.41 25.53
CA LEU A 17 11.32 -7.65 24.50
C LEU A 17 10.23 -6.59 24.56
N GLU A 18 9.76 -6.23 25.76
CA GLU A 18 8.77 -5.17 25.99
C GLU A 18 9.29 -3.80 25.55
N TYR A 19 10.54 -3.45 25.90
CA TYR A 19 11.17 -2.22 25.47
C TYR A 19 11.29 -2.11 23.94
N LEU A 20 11.76 -3.17 23.27
CA LEU A 20 11.83 -3.14 21.80
C LEU A 20 10.43 -3.11 21.18
N ARG A 21 9.43 -3.73 21.82
CA ARG A 21 8.04 -3.65 21.38
C ARG A 21 7.44 -2.26 21.56
N SER A 22 7.77 -1.54 22.62
CA SER A 22 7.32 -0.15 22.83
C SER A 22 7.93 0.82 21.81
N LEU A 23 9.13 0.52 21.33
CA LEU A 23 9.77 1.19 20.19
C LEU A 23 9.26 0.73 18.81
N SER A 24 8.16 -0.04 18.76
CA SER A 24 7.49 -0.50 17.54
C SER A 24 8.29 -1.48 16.66
N PHE A 25 9.37 -2.08 17.16
CA PHE A 25 10.09 -3.12 16.40
C PHE A 25 9.25 -4.39 16.24
N THR A 26 9.16 -4.92 15.03
CA THR A 26 8.52 -6.21 14.73
C THR A 26 9.28 -7.37 15.36
N TRP A 27 8.61 -8.49 15.62
CA TRP A 27 9.26 -9.71 16.11
C TRP A 27 10.38 -10.23 15.19
N VAL A 28 10.34 -9.87 13.91
CA VAL A 28 11.39 -10.22 12.94
C VAL A 28 12.62 -9.33 13.15
N GLU A 29 12.43 -8.02 13.30
CA GLU A 29 13.52 -7.08 13.58
C GLU A 29 14.15 -7.34 14.95
N ILE A 30 13.34 -7.67 15.96
CA ILE A 30 13.82 -8.07 17.29
C ILE A 30 14.70 -9.32 17.20
N ALA A 31 14.29 -10.34 16.43
CA ALA A 31 15.10 -11.54 16.23
C ALA A 31 16.44 -11.21 15.55
N ALA A 32 16.43 -10.30 14.56
CA ALA A 32 17.64 -9.83 13.91
C ALA A 32 18.55 -9.04 14.85
N LEU A 33 18.00 -8.15 15.69
CA LEU A 33 18.75 -7.37 16.67
C LEU A 33 19.47 -8.24 17.69
N PHE A 34 18.80 -9.29 18.17
CA PHE A 34 19.40 -10.25 19.09
C PHE A 34 20.29 -11.30 18.41
N GLY A 35 20.35 -11.34 17.07
CA GLY A 35 21.11 -12.34 16.32
C GLY A 35 20.58 -13.77 16.52
N VAL A 36 19.28 -13.93 16.77
CA VAL A 36 18.64 -15.22 17.03
C VAL A 36 17.60 -15.56 15.97
N SER A 37 17.20 -16.84 15.92
CA SER A 37 16.10 -17.25 15.06
C SER A 37 14.78 -16.62 15.51
N ARG A 38 13.87 -16.36 14.57
CA ARG A 38 12.49 -15.93 14.87
C ARG A 38 11.77 -16.88 15.82
N MET A 39 12.07 -18.19 15.74
CA MET A 39 11.49 -19.19 16.63
C MET A 39 11.97 -19.04 18.07
N THR A 40 13.20 -18.57 18.29
CA THR A 40 13.73 -18.29 19.63
C THR A 40 12.92 -17.18 20.31
N VAL A 41 12.65 -16.09 19.59
CA VAL A 41 11.79 -14.99 20.07
C VAL A 41 10.35 -15.46 20.27
N TYR A 42 9.81 -16.27 19.37
CA TYR A 42 8.47 -16.83 19.51
C TYR A 42 8.30 -17.69 20.77
N ARG A 43 9.26 -18.58 21.08
CA ARG A 43 9.20 -19.37 22.32
C ARG A 43 9.23 -18.50 23.56
N ARG A 44 10.11 -17.48 23.60
CA ARG A 44 10.19 -16.52 24.72
C ARG A 44 8.87 -15.77 24.89
N ARG A 45 8.25 -15.36 23.79
CA ARG A 45 6.93 -14.73 23.79
C ARG A 45 5.87 -15.63 24.44
N VAL A 46 5.87 -16.93 24.12
CA VAL A 46 4.93 -17.90 24.71
C VAL A 46 5.25 -18.16 26.18
N GLU A 47 6.54 -18.29 26.53
CA GLU A 47 7.00 -18.50 27.92
C GLU A 47 6.64 -17.32 28.85
N TYR A 48 6.70 -16.09 28.34
CA TYR A 48 6.39 -14.86 29.08
C TYR A 48 4.93 -14.41 28.92
N ASP A 49 4.08 -15.22 28.30
CA ASP A 49 2.68 -14.88 28.00
C ASP A 49 2.51 -13.52 27.29
N MET A 50 3.49 -13.14 26.47
CA MET A 50 3.49 -11.90 25.68
C MET A 50 2.61 -12.03 24.43
N VAL A 51 1.37 -12.50 24.62
CA VAL A 51 0.40 -12.76 23.55
C VAL A 51 -0.04 -11.48 22.85
N GLU A 52 0.19 -10.32 23.45
CA GLU A 52 -0.13 -9.03 22.84
C GLU A 52 0.65 -8.82 21.53
N ASP A 53 -0.11 -8.74 20.44
CA ASP A 53 0.31 -8.05 19.23
C ASP A 53 0.21 -6.57 19.57
N PRO A 54 1.28 -5.76 19.62
CA PRO A 54 1.18 -4.37 20.11
C PRO A 54 0.50 -3.42 19.14
N ARG A 55 -0.17 -4.03 18.17
CA ARG A 55 -1.19 -3.46 17.33
C ARG A 55 -2.41 -3.25 18.19
N ILE A 56 -2.68 -2.00 18.54
CA ILE A 56 -3.93 -1.65 19.19
C ILE A 56 -5.04 -1.92 18.17
N VAL A 57 -5.86 -2.92 18.44
CA VAL A 57 -7.07 -3.19 17.66
C VAL A 57 -8.19 -2.42 18.36
N PRO A 58 -8.62 -1.27 17.82
CA PRO A 58 -9.67 -0.49 18.46
C PRO A 58 -10.98 -1.29 18.45
N ASP A 59 -11.82 -1.09 19.47
CA ASP A 59 -13.21 -1.56 19.41
C ASP A 59 -14.01 -0.74 18.37
N ASP A 60 -15.27 -1.14 18.12
CA ASP A 60 -16.08 -0.49 17.07
C ASP A 60 -16.41 0.97 17.41
N SER A 61 -16.55 1.29 18.69
CA SER A 61 -16.88 2.64 19.17
C SER A 61 -15.67 3.56 19.05
N GLU A 62 -14.49 3.08 19.46
CA GLU A 62 -13.23 3.79 19.31
C GLU A 62 -12.88 3.99 17.84
N LEU A 63 -13.07 2.96 17.00
CA LEU A 63 -12.85 3.07 15.57
C LEU A 63 -13.75 4.13 14.92
N ARG A 64 -15.04 4.18 15.28
CA ARG A 64 -15.98 5.22 14.81
C ARG A 64 -15.48 6.61 15.18
N ARG A 65 -15.07 6.81 16.44
CA ARG A 65 -14.52 8.09 16.92
C ARG A 65 -13.27 8.50 16.14
N LEU A 66 -12.33 7.58 15.94
CA LEU A 66 -11.08 7.84 15.21
C LEU A 66 -11.34 8.21 13.74
N VAL A 67 -12.30 7.54 13.09
CA VAL A 67 -12.70 7.82 11.70
C VAL A 67 -13.39 9.18 11.61
N GLU A 68 -14.26 9.52 12.56
CA GLU A 68 -14.94 10.81 12.62
C GLU A 68 -13.94 11.96 12.80
N GLN A 69 -13.03 11.83 13.77
CA GLN A 69 -11.96 12.81 13.98
C GLN A 69 -11.09 12.99 12.72
N THR A 70 -10.71 11.88 12.07
CA THR A 70 -9.91 11.92 10.85
C THR A 70 -10.63 12.68 9.73
N ARG A 71 -11.95 12.54 9.64
CA ARG A 71 -12.79 13.22 8.64
C ARG A 71 -13.00 14.69 8.94
N GLN A 72 -13.15 15.06 10.22
CA GLN A 72 -13.24 16.48 10.62
C GLN A 72 -11.97 17.24 10.23
N GLU A 73 -10.81 16.61 10.42
CA GLU A 73 -9.54 17.21 10.04
C GLU A 73 -9.28 17.14 8.53
N LEU A 74 -9.65 16.03 7.88
CA LEU A 74 -9.34 15.77 6.47
C LEU A 74 -10.55 15.13 5.74
N PRO A 75 -11.56 15.94 5.36
CA PRO A 75 -12.87 15.46 4.90
C PRO A 75 -12.85 14.66 3.59
N TYR A 76 -11.81 14.82 2.77
CA TYR A 76 -11.71 14.20 1.45
C TYR A 76 -10.81 12.96 1.40
N LEU A 77 -10.33 12.45 2.54
CA LEU A 77 -9.48 11.25 2.53
C LEU A 77 -10.24 10.01 2.05
N GLY A 78 -9.60 9.28 1.13
CA GLY A 78 -10.03 7.94 0.75
C GLY A 78 -9.71 6.90 1.83
N GLU A 79 -10.42 5.76 1.78
CA GLU A 79 -10.26 4.62 2.70
C GLU A 79 -8.79 4.23 2.95
N VAL A 80 -7.97 4.19 1.89
CA VAL A 80 -6.55 3.82 1.98
C VAL A 80 -5.74 4.81 2.81
N MET A 81 -6.02 6.11 2.67
CA MET A 81 -5.33 7.16 3.42
C MET A 81 -5.77 7.17 4.89
N VAL A 82 -7.06 6.98 5.16
CA VAL A 82 -7.58 6.83 6.53
C VAL A 82 -6.91 5.62 7.20
N MET A 83 -6.82 4.49 6.51
CA MET A 83 -6.11 3.31 7.02
C MET A 83 -4.62 3.58 7.29
N GLY A 84 -3.94 4.30 6.39
CA GLY A 84 -2.55 4.70 6.58
C GLY A 84 -2.36 5.59 7.81
N ARG A 85 -3.28 6.52 8.04
CA ARG A 85 -3.27 7.39 9.22
C ARG A 85 -3.50 6.62 10.51
N LEU A 86 -4.50 5.73 10.55
CA LEU A 86 -4.74 4.87 11.72
C LEU A 86 -3.51 4.04 12.06
N ARG A 87 -2.82 3.50 11.05
CA ARG A 87 -1.56 2.76 11.23
C ARG A 87 -0.43 3.65 11.76
N ALA A 88 -0.34 4.89 11.31
CA ALA A 88 0.65 5.85 11.83
C ALA A 88 0.39 6.21 13.30
N LEU A 89 -0.86 6.13 13.75
CA LEU A 89 -1.27 6.28 15.15
C LEU A 89 -1.16 4.98 15.97
N GLY A 90 -0.68 3.88 15.37
CA GLY A 90 -0.53 2.58 16.05
C GLY A 90 -1.78 1.69 16.06
N TYR A 91 -2.87 2.13 15.42
CA TYR A 91 -4.10 1.36 15.32
C TYR A 91 -4.12 0.46 14.09
N TYR A 92 -4.53 -0.79 14.29
CA TYR A 92 -4.61 -1.78 13.23
C TYR A 92 -6.03 -2.29 13.08
N VAL A 93 -6.59 -2.06 11.89
CA VAL A 93 -7.97 -2.36 11.57
C VAL A 93 -8.00 -3.11 10.24
N THR A 94 -8.87 -4.12 10.15
CA THR A 94 -9.11 -4.83 8.89
C THR A 94 -9.80 -3.90 7.89
N ARG A 95 -9.50 -4.10 6.61
CA ARG A 95 -10.07 -3.26 5.53
C ARG A 95 -11.60 -3.31 5.50
N SER A 96 -12.19 -4.48 5.75
CA SER A 96 -13.64 -4.68 5.79
C SER A 96 -14.29 -3.85 6.90
N ARG A 97 -13.73 -3.90 8.11
CA ARG A 97 -14.25 -3.21 9.29
C ARG A 97 -14.13 -1.69 9.19
N LEU A 98 -12.98 -1.20 8.72
CA LEU A 98 -12.80 0.22 8.42
C LEU A 98 -13.80 0.69 7.36
N ARG A 99 -13.99 -0.11 6.30
CA ARG A 99 -14.97 0.21 5.26
C ARG A 99 -16.37 0.32 5.84
N GLN A 100 -16.82 -0.66 6.62
CA GLN A 100 -18.13 -0.63 7.29
C GLN A 100 -18.32 0.65 8.11
N VAL A 101 -17.36 1.00 8.96
CA VAL A 101 -17.45 2.25 9.75
C VAL A 101 -17.53 3.48 8.84
N ILE A 102 -16.71 3.57 7.79
CA ILE A 102 -16.78 4.67 6.81
C ILE A 102 -18.13 4.65 6.05
N ASN A 103 -18.78 3.50 5.86
CA ASN A 103 -20.11 3.41 5.24
C ASN A 103 -21.15 4.04 6.17
N ASP A 104 -21.13 3.63 7.44
CA ASP A 104 -22.13 4.01 8.43
C ASP A 104 -22.04 5.50 8.78
N THR A 105 -20.81 6.03 8.89
CA THR A 105 -20.55 7.42 9.25
C THR A 105 -20.96 8.40 8.14
N ASP A 106 -20.91 8.00 6.86
CA ASP A 106 -21.18 8.91 5.74
C ASP A 106 -21.74 8.17 4.52
N PRO A 107 -23.01 7.77 4.61
CA PRO A 107 -23.70 7.12 3.50
C PRO A 107 -23.91 8.10 2.33
N ILE A 108 -24.05 9.40 2.60
CA ILE A 108 -24.40 10.43 1.61
C ILE A 108 -23.23 10.76 0.68
N ASN A 109 -22.05 11.14 1.19
CA ASN A 109 -20.91 11.45 0.29
C ASN A 109 -20.40 10.22 -0.44
N ARG A 110 -20.71 9.01 0.03
CA ARG A 110 -20.47 7.78 -0.72
C ARG A 110 -21.47 7.60 -1.85
N ALA A 111 -22.76 7.76 -1.58
CA ALA A 111 -23.80 7.72 -2.62
C ALA A 111 -23.53 8.79 -3.69
N LEU A 112 -23.11 9.99 -3.28
CA LEU A 112 -22.67 11.04 -4.19
C LEU A 112 -21.46 10.60 -5.02
N ARG A 113 -20.43 9.94 -4.44
CA ARG A 113 -19.30 9.40 -5.22
C ARG A 113 -19.71 8.32 -6.22
N TRP A 114 -20.74 7.52 -5.92
CA TRP A 114 -21.28 6.53 -6.85
C TRP A 114 -22.10 7.18 -7.97
N GLY A 115 -22.91 8.19 -7.65
CA GLY A 115 -23.78 8.87 -8.61
C GLY A 115 -23.09 9.95 -9.45
N SER A 116 -22.09 10.66 -8.91
CA SER A 116 -21.48 11.83 -9.55
C SER A 116 -20.35 11.47 -10.54
N ASN A 117 -19.73 10.30 -10.39
CA ASN A 117 -18.50 9.95 -11.10
C ASN A 117 -18.60 8.68 -11.95
N LEU A 118 -19.79 8.09 -12.09
CA LEU A 118 -20.02 7.12 -13.15
C LEU A 118 -20.11 7.90 -14.47
N HIS A 119 -18.96 8.36 -14.96
CA HIS A 119 -18.82 8.76 -16.36
C HIS A 119 -19.32 7.56 -17.17
N VAL A 120 -20.52 7.71 -17.75
CA VAL A 120 -21.03 6.76 -18.73
C VAL A 120 -19.90 6.58 -19.72
N ARG A 121 -19.31 5.37 -19.73
CA ARG A 121 -18.20 5.06 -20.63
C ARG A 121 -18.74 5.30 -22.03
N ARG A 122 -18.29 6.39 -22.65
CA ARG A 122 -18.68 6.70 -24.02
C ARG A 122 -18.14 5.57 -24.91
N PRO A 123 -18.92 5.04 -25.86
CA PRO A 123 -18.38 4.12 -26.84
C PRO A 123 -17.24 4.83 -27.56
N TYR A 124 -16.03 4.33 -27.35
CA TYR A 124 -14.85 4.86 -28.01
C TYR A 124 -14.80 4.26 -29.42
N SER A 125 -14.82 5.09 -30.45
CA SER A 125 -14.75 4.68 -31.85
C SER A 125 -13.87 5.66 -32.62
N VAL A 126 -13.06 5.12 -33.53
CA VAL A 126 -12.26 5.89 -34.50
C VAL A 126 -12.44 5.28 -35.90
N PRO A 127 -12.26 6.04 -36.99
CA PRO A 127 -12.62 5.60 -38.34
C PRO A 127 -11.94 4.31 -38.85
N GLY A 128 -10.77 3.94 -38.34
CA GLY A 128 -10.04 2.75 -38.79
C GLY A 128 -8.61 2.66 -38.22
N PRO A 129 -7.85 1.61 -38.56
CA PRO A 129 -6.43 1.50 -38.19
C PRO A 129 -5.64 2.73 -38.68
N ASN A 130 -4.68 3.18 -37.88
CA ASN A 130 -3.83 4.35 -38.15
C ASN A 130 -4.58 5.70 -38.31
N SER A 131 -5.87 5.76 -37.97
CA SER A 131 -6.61 7.04 -37.99
C SER A 131 -6.31 7.94 -36.79
N LEU A 132 -5.94 7.36 -35.64
CA LEU A 132 -5.58 8.08 -34.43
C LEU A 132 -4.68 7.21 -33.55
N TRP A 133 -3.53 7.73 -33.11
CA TRP A 133 -2.65 7.07 -32.15
C TRP A 133 -2.73 7.76 -30.78
N HIS A 134 -2.80 6.96 -29.71
CA HIS A 134 -2.67 7.43 -28.32
C HIS A 134 -1.23 7.28 -27.88
N ILE A 135 -0.60 8.35 -27.41
CA ILE A 135 0.77 8.32 -26.91
C ILE A 135 0.75 8.71 -25.44
N ASP A 136 1.37 7.88 -24.59
CA ASP A 136 1.46 8.12 -23.17
C ASP A 136 2.85 7.75 -22.60
N GLY A 137 3.19 8.38 -21.47
CA GLY A 137 4.41 8.17 -20.72
C GLY A 137 4.17 7.42 -19.42
N HIS A 138 4.82 6.27 -19.24
CA HIS A 138 4.73 5.47 -18.03
C HIS A 138 5.84 5.81 -17.03
N HIS A 139 5.48 6.37 -15.88
CA HIS A 139 6.40 6.91 -14.88
C HIS A 139 6.66 6.04 -13.64
N LYS A 140 6.21 4.78 -13.60
CA LYS A 140 6.40 3.92 -12.41
C LYS A 140 7.88 3.74 -12.03
N CYS A 141 8.78 3.77 -13.00
CA CYS A 141 10.23 3.62 -12.78
C CYS A 141 11.00 4.94 -12.75
N VAL A 142 10.30 6.09 -12.62
CA VAL A 142 10.93 7.43 -12.66
C VAL A 142 11.95 7.64 -11.55
N ARG A 143 11.82 6.92 -10.41
CA ARG A 143 12.80 6.94 -9.32
C ARG A 143 14.21 6.54 -9.79
N TRP A 144 14.30 5.63 -10.76
CA TRP A 144 15.54 5.20 -11.40
C TRP A 144 15.81 5.94 -12.72
N ARG A 145 15.10 7.05 -12.94
CA ARG A 145 15.12 7.88 -14.16
C ARG A 145 14.60 7.19 -15.42
N PHE A 146 13.95 6.03 -15.31
CA PHE A 146 13.33 5.38 -16.47
C PHE A 146 11.91 5.86 -16.70
N VAL A 147 11.61 6.23 -17.94
CA VAL A 147 10.29 6.60 -18.44
C VAL A 147 10.03 5.81 -19.71
N THR A 148 8.92 5.07 -19.75
CA THR A 148 8.53 4.28 -20.92
C THR A 148 7.50 5.04 -21.73
N HIS A 149 7.84 5.43 -22.95
CA HIS A 149 6.92 6.07 -23.90
C HIS A 149 6.33 5.01 -24.81
N ALA A 150 5.02 4.99 -24.98
CA ALA A 150 4.37 4.05 -25.87
C ALA A 150 3.28 4.74 -26.69
N GLY A 151 3.19 4.36 -27.96
CA GLY A 151 2.09 4.70 -28.85
C GLY A 151 1.21 3.48 -29.07
N ILE A 152 -0.11 3.66 -29.07
CA ILE A 152 -1.09 2.60 -29.38
C ILE A 152 -2.05 3.12 -30.46
N ASP A 153 -2.31 2.30 -31.47
CA ASP A 153 -3.35 2.59 -32.46
C ASP A 153 -4.74 2.57 -31.82
N GLY A 154 -5.50 3.64 -32.01
CA GLY A 154 -6.80 3.84 -31.38
C GLY A 154 -7.87 2.85 -31.83
N TYR A 155 -7.75 2.29 -33.04
CA TYR A 155 -8.71 1.34 -33.59
C TYR A 155 -8.36 -0.10 -33.17
N SER A 156 -7.19 -0.58 -33.61
CA SER A 156 -6.75 -1.97 -33.43
C SER A 156 -6.23 -2.27 -32.03
N ARG A 157 -5.91 -1.23 -31.23
CA ARG A 157 -5.24 -1.34 -29.93
C ARG A 157 -3.85 -1.97 -29.99
N MET A 158 -3.25 -2.07 -31.18
CA MET A 158 -1.88 -2.54 -31.36
C MET A 158 -0.88 -1.46 -30.93
N ILE A 159 0.24 -1.90 -30.37
CA ILE A 159 1.35 -1.02 -30.01
C ILE A 159 2.06 -0.63 -31.31
N VAL A 160 2.13 0.68 -31.58
CA VAL A 160 2.82 1.22 -32.76
C VAL A 160 4.29 1.54 -32.46
N PHE A 161 4.61 1.89 -31.22
CA PHE A 161 5.98 1.93 -30.72
C PHE A 161 6.00 1.80 -29.19
N MET A 162 7.13 1.35 -28.65
CA MET A 162 7.38 1.34 -27.20
C MET A 162 8.86 1.56 -26.94
N ARG A 163 9.21 2.62 -26.22
CA ARG A 163 10.60 3.02 -25.96
C ARG A 163 10.82 3.41 -24.51
N CYS A 164 11.73 2.72 -23.84
CA CYS A 164 12.21 3.10 -22.51
C CYS A 164 13.35 4.12 -22.65
N SER A 165 13.27 5.23 -21.94
CA SER A 165 14.23 6.33 -21.99
C SER A 165 14.61 6.79 -20.59
N THR A 166 15.78 7.42 -20.45
CA THR A 166 16.26 7.97 -19.18
C THR A 166 15.78 9.40 -18.91
N ASN A 167 14.87 9.91 -19.74
CA ASN A 167 14.35 11.27 -19.70
C ASN A 167 12.91 11.35 -20.24
N ASN A 168 12.24 12.48 -20.00
CA ASN A 168 10.88 12.78 -20.46
C ASN A 168 10.84 13.96 -21.46
N ARG A 169 11.85 14.09 -22.32
CA ARG A 169 11.91 15.18 -23.30
C ARG A 169 10.94 14.91 -24.44
N SER A 170 10.25 15.96 -24.90
CA SER A 170 9.37 15.89 -26.07
C SER A 170 10.10 15.40 -27.33
N SER A 171 11.38 15.75 -27.50
CA SER A 171 12.21 15.27 -28.60
C SER A 171 12.37 13.75 -28.62
N THR A 172 12.44 13.11 -27.45
CA THR A 172 12.56 11.65 -27.33
C THR A 172 11.27 10.95 -27.72
N VAL A 173 10.12 11.51 -27.34
CA VAL A 173 8.80 11.01 -27.76
C VAL A 173 8.60 11.21 -29.26
N LEU A 174 8.99 12.37 -29.80
CA LEU A 174 8.92 12.65 -31.24
C LEU A 174 9.76 11.64 -32.05
N ASN A 175 10.99 11.35 -31.62
CA ASN A 175 11.82 10.38 -32.32
C ASN A 175 11.21 8.97 -32.30
N ALA A 176 10.65 8.54 -31.15
CA ALA A 176 9.97 7.25 -31.06
C ALA A 176 8.72 7.18 -31.96
N PHE A 177 7.99 8.29 -32.09
CA PHE A 177 6.87 8.41 -33.01
C PHE A 177 7.31 8.32 -34.47
N LEU A 178 8.36 9.05 -34.86
CA LEU A 178 8.89 9.01 -36.23
C LEU A 178 9.42 7.62 -36.60
N GLU A 179 10.06 6.91 -35.67
CA GLU A 179 10.46 5.51 -35.86
C GLU A 179 9.27 4.58 -36.05
N GLY A 180 8.15 4.80 -35.33
CA GLY A 180 6.95 3.97 -35.45
C GLY A 180 6.14 4.20 -36.74
N ILE A 181 6.40 5.29 -37.47
CA ILE A 181 5.78 5.56 -38.78
C ILE A 181 6.54 4.85 -39.93
N GLN A 182 7.83 4.57 -39.74
CA GLN A 182 8.69 3.92 -40.75
C GLN A 182 8.36 2.44 -40.90
#